data_AF-A0A0E2HGZ4-F1
#
_entry.id   AF-A0A0E2HGZ4-F1
#
_cell.length_a   1.000
_cell.length_b   1.000
_cell.length_c   1.000
_cell.angle_alpha   90.00
_cell.angle_beta   90.00
_cell.angle_gamma   90.00
#
_symmetry.space_group_name_H-M   'P 1'
#
loop_
_entity.id
_entity.type
_entity.pdbx_description
1 polymer ?
#
loop_
_entity_poly.entity_id
_entity_poly.type
_entity_poly.pdbx_seq_one_letter_code
_entity_poly.pdbx_strand_id
1 'polypeptide(L)' 'MYKKFAELLSQRGLTAYRVSKDTGIPANTFTDWKNGRSKPKFDKLLILAKYFGVPVEYFADEKKEDV' A
#
# COMPACT_ATOMS: atom_id res chain seq x y z
N MET A 1 5.94 0.19 -4.64
CA MET A 1 4.66 0.30 -3.89
C MET A 1 4.68 -0.34 -2.49
N TYR A 2 4.79 -1.68 -2.34
CA TYR A 2 4.56 -2.33 -1.03
C TYR A 2 5.48 -1.84 0.11
N LYS A 3 6.75 -1.52 -0.18
CA LYS A 3 7.68 -0.93 0.81
C LYS A 3 7.11 0.32 1.47
N LYS A 4 6.57 1.25 0.68
CA LYS A 4 5.95 2.48 1.16
C LYS A 4 4.68 2.24 1.96
N PHE A 5 3.90 1.23 1.57
CA PHE A 5 2.76 0.79 2.37
C PHE A 5 3.23 0.28 3.75
N ALA A 6 4.29 -0.53 3.81
CA ALA A 6 4.85 -1.03 5.06
C ALA A 6 5.46 0.08 5.93
N GLU A 7 6.09 1.09 5.32
CA GLU A 7 6.58 2.28 6.03
C GLU A 7 5.44 3.03 6.72
N LEU A 8 4.33 3.29 6.02
CA LEU A 8 3.15 3.94 6.59
C LEU A 8 2.50 3.11 7.70
N LEU A 9 2.49 1.78 7.57
CA LEU A 9 2.04 0.90 8.65
C LEU A 9 2.91 1.08 9.91
N SER A 10 4.23 1.04 9.75
CA SER A 10 5.19 1.19 10.85
C SER A 10 5.06 2.56 11.53
N GLN A 11 5.02 3.64 10.75
CA GLN A 11 4.91 5.01 11.27
C GLN A 11 3.61 5.25 12.05
N ARG A 12 2.53 4.55 11.70
CA ARG A 12 1.21 4.71 12.33
C ARG A 12 0.87 3.62 13.34
N GLY A 13 1.78 2.67 13.60
CA GLY A 13 1.50 1.52 14.47
C GLY A 13 0.33 0.65 13.98
N LEU A 14 0.11 0.60 12.67
CA LEU A 14 -0.98 -0.15 12.05
C LEU A 14 -0.51 -1.50 11.54
N THR A 15 -1.46 -2.43 11.43
CA THR A 15 -1.24 -3.71 10.75
C THR A 15 -1.96 -3.74 9.41
N ALA A 16 -1.47 -4.53 8.46
CA ALA A 16 -2.17 -4.75 7.20
C ALA A 16 -3.59 -5.33 7.41
N TYR A 17 -3.80 -6.10 8.49
CA TYR A 17 -5.12 -6.55 8.91
C TYR A 17 -6.05 -5.39 9.27
N ARG A 18 -5.55 -4.41 10.05
CA ARG A 18 -6.34 -3.23 10.40
C ARG A 18 -6.73 -2.43 9.16
N VAL A 19 -5.78 -2.19 8.25
CA VAL A 19 -6.06 -1.50 6.98
C VAL A 19 -7.06 -2.27 6.13
N SER A 20 -6.98 -3.60 6.10
CA SER A 20 -7.96 -4.45 5.41
C SER A 20 -9.38 -4.21 5.93
N LYS A 21 -9.54 -4.17 7.26
CA LYS A 21 -10.84 -3.90 7.90
C LYS A 21 -11.36 -2.49 7.63
N ASP A 22 -10.49 -1.49 7.67
CA ASP A 22 -10.90 -0.09 7.54
C ASP A 22 -11.15 0.32 6.08
N THR A 23 -10.45 -0.30 5.12
CA THR A 23 -10.55 0.06 3.69
C THR A 23 -11.39 -0.91 2.87
N GLY A 24 -11.72 -2.07 3.41
CA GLY A 24 -12.38 -3.16 2.68
C GLY A 24 -11.48 -3.87 1.66
N ILE A 25 -10.19 -3.51 1.56
CA ILE A 25 -9.24 -4.22 0.70
C ILE A 25 -8.88 -5.56 1.37
N PRO A 26 -9.12 -6.71 0.71
CA PRO A 26 -8.83 -8.01 1.30
C PRO A 26 -7.36 -8.17 1.72
N ALA A 27 -7.11 -8.76 2.90
CA ALA A 27 -5.75 -8.90 3.44
C ALA A 27 -4.80 -9.67 2.51
N ASN A 28 -5.31 -10.67 1.78
CA ASN A 28 -4.54 -11.41 0.77
C ASN A 28 -4.03 -10.51 -0.37
N THR A 29 -4.71 -9.41 -0.68
CA THR A 29 -4.28 -8.45 -1.69
C THR A 29 -2.95 -7.80 -1.28
N PHE A 30 -2.79 -7.44 -0.01
CA PHE A 30 -1.52 -6.92 0.50
C PHE A 30 -0.42 -7.98 0.48
N THR A 31 -0.74 -9.23 0.81
CA THR A 31 0.20 -10.36 0.72
C THR A 31 0.67 -10.59 -0.72
N ASP A 32 -0.23 -10.51 -1.69
CA ASP A 32 0.12 -10.67 -3.10
C ASP A 32 1.01 -9.52 -3.60
N TRP A 33 0.75 -8.28 -3.17
CA TRP A 33 1.64 -7.15 -3.49
C TRP A 33 3.00 -7.24 -2.81
N LYS A 34 3.05 -7.75 -1.57
CA LYS A 34 4.32 -8.01 -0.85
C LYS A 34 5.19 -8.99 -1.63
N ASN A 35 4.57 -10.04 -2.17
CA ASN A 35 5.24 -11.14 -2.84
C ASN A 35 5.39 -10.91 -4.36
N GLY A 36 4.96 -9.77 -4.88
CA GLY A 36 5.01 -9.46 -6.32
C GLY A 36 4.09 -10.31 -7.20
N ARG A 37 3.10 -11.00 -6.63
CA ARG A 37 2.17 -11.87 -7.38
C ARG A 37 1.16 -11.10 -8.21
N SER A 38 0.86 -9.86 -7.83
CA SER A 38 -0.05 -8.98 -8.58
C SER A 38 0.39 -7.53 -8.48
N LYS A 39 -0.02 -6.72 -9.47
CA LYS A 39 0.18 -5.27 -9.46
C LYS A 39 -1.06 -4.57 -8.90
N PRO A 40 -0.91 -3.59 -7.98
CA PRO A 40 -2.04 -2.82 -7.47
C PRO A 40 -2.71 -2.01 -8.60
N LYS A 41 -4.04 -2.11 -8.70
CA LYS A 41 -4.84 -1.25 -9.58
C LYS A 41 -4.96 0.15 -8.97
N PHE A 42 -5.09 1.17 -9.83
CA PHE A 42 -5.17 2.57 -9.42
C PHE A 42 -6.25 2.84 -8.38
N ASP A 43 -7.45 2.25 -8.50
CA ASP A 43 -8.55 2.43 -7.53
C ASP A 43 -8.13 2.04 -6.10
N LYS A 44 -7.35 0.96 -5.95
CA LYS A 44 -6.86 0.52 -4.65
C LYS A 44 -5.77 1.44 -4.11
N LEU A 45 -4.93 1.99 -5.00
CA LEU A 45 -3.95 3.01 -4.62
C LEU A 45 -4.65 4.27 -4.10
N LEU A 46 -5.72 4.72 -4.78
CA LEU A 46 -6.52 5.87 -4.33
C LEU A 46 -7.16 5.63 -2.95
N ILE A 47 -7.69 4.44 -2.69
CA ILE A 47 -8.26 4.08 -1.38
C ILE A 47 -7.19 4.20 -0.29
N LEU A 48 -6.00 3.64 -0.52
CA LEU A 48 -4.90 3.71 0.44
C LEU A 48 -4.41 5.15 0.62
N ALA A 49 -4.26 5.90 -0.47
CA ALA A 49 -3.87 7.31 -0.45
C ALA A 49 -4.81 8.13 0.44
N LYS A 50 -6.12 7.97 0.25
CA LYS A 50 -7.14 8.61 1.10
C LYS A 50 -7.07 8.15 2.56
N TYR A 51 -6.96 6.85 2.80
CA TYR A 51 -6.87 6.30 4.15
C TYR A 51 -5.65 6.82 4.92
N PHE A 52 -4.51 6.91 4.25
CA PHE A 52 -3.28 7.44 4.83
C PHE A 52 -3.16 8.96 4.72
N GLY A 53 -4.07 9.67 4.04
CA GLY A 53 -3.96 11.12 3.85
C GLY A 53 -2.67 11.53 3.11
N VAL A 54 -2.24 10.74 2.13
CA VAL A 54 -1.08 11.01 1.27
C VAL A 54 -1.51 11.10 -0.19
N PRO A 55 -0.77 11.77 -1.09
CA PRO A 55 -1.04 11.75 -2.52
C PRO A 55 -0.96 10.32 -3.10
N VAL A 56 -1.71 10.00 -4.15
CA VAL A 56 -1.70 8.65 -4.74
C VAL A 56 -0.37 8.32 -5.41
N GLU A 57 0.32 9.35 -5.91
CA GLU A 57 1.66 9.34 -6.47
C GLU A 57 2.68 8.82 -5.45
N TYR A 58 2.41 8.98 -4.16
CA TYR A 58 3.23 8.39 -3.10
C TYR A 58 3.39 6.89 -3.33
N PHE A 59 2.36 6.18 -3.77
CA PHE A 59 2.47 4.74 -4.05
C PHE A 59 3.01 4.41 -5.45
N ALA A 60 2.96 5.38 -6.38
CA ALA A 60 3.35 5.23 -7.77
C ALA A 60 4.86 5.34 -8.00
N ASP A 61 5.59 6.10 -7.16
CA ASP A 61 7.05 6.23 -7.33
C ASP A 61 7.73 4.88 -7.04
N GLU A 62 8.15 4.21 -8.10
CA GLU A 62 9.28 3.30 -8.11
C GLU A 62 10.52 4.17 -8.31
N LYS A 63 11.16 4.61 -7.23
CA LYS A 63 12.57 4.97 -7.36
C LYS A 63 13.28 3.69 -7.84
N LYS A 64 13.56 3.63 -9.13
CA LYS A 64 14.68 2.88 -9.66
C LYS A 64 15.91 3.50 -9.02
N GLU A 65 16.34 2.90 -7.93
CA GLU A 65 17.72 3.04 -7.46
C GLU A 65 18.55 2.15 -8.40
N ASP A 66 18.67 2.60 -9.66
CA ASP A 66 19.73 2.15 -10.55
C ASP A 66 20.95 2.98 -10.16
N VAL A 67 21.75 2.43 -9.24
CA VAL A 67 23.14 2.84 -8.99
C VAL A 67 24.02 2.15 -10.03
#